data_AF-A0A2S0R0W6-F1
#
_entry.id   AF-A0A2S0R0W6-F1
#
_cell.length_a   1.000
_cell.length_b   1.000
_cell.length_c   1.000
_cell.angle_alpha   90.00
_cell.angle_beta   90.00
_cell.angle_gamma   90.00
#
_symmetry.space_group_name_H-M   'P 1'
#
loop_
_entity.id
_entity.type
_entity.pdbx_description
1 polymer ?
#
loop_
_entity_poly.entity_id
_entity_poly.type
_entity_poly.pdbx_seq_one_letter_code
_entity_poly.pdbx_strand_id
1 'polypeptide(L)'
;MPPDVRWSRPRGGMFVWLTLPAGVDAGELLPRAIARNVAFVPGAAFYAGPAAANTLRLAFVTVPLARIEQGVAILGQLFAEALARAA
;
A
#
# COMPACT_ATOMS: atom_id res chain seq x y z
N MET A 1 -2.96 6.88 -8.60
CA MET A 1 -3.43 6.39 -7.30
C MET A 1 -4.91 6.73 -7.19
N PRO A 2 -5.79 5.82 -6.72
CA PRO A 2 -7.21 6.14 -6.52
C PRO A 2 -7.39 7.30 -5.51
N PRO A 3 -8.41 8.16 -5.67
CA PRO A 3 -8.58 9.37 -4.86
C PRO A 3 -8.83 9.07 -3.37
N ASP A 4 -9.44 7.93 -3.06
CA ASP A 4 -9.82 7.56 -1.69
C ASP A 4 -8.68 6.91 -0.89
N VAL A 5 -7.53 6.65 -1.53
CA VAL A 5 -6.33 6.18 -0.85
C VAL A 5 -5.61 7.37 -0.24
N ARG A 6 -5.39 7.34 1.08
CA ARG A 6 -4.66 8.37 1.81
C ARG A 6 -3.23 7.91 2.10
N TRP A 7 -2.29 8.83 2.15
CA TRP A 7 -0.91 8.54 2.52
C TRP A 7 -0.26 9.67 3.31
N SER A 8 0.72 9.32 4.13
CA SER A 8 1.53 10.29 4.87
C SER A 8 2.47 11.06 3.93
N ARG A 9 2.79 12.31 4.30
CA ARG A 9 3.80 13.12 3.60
C ARG A 9 4.98 13.37 4.55
N PRO A 10 5.90 12.39 4.67
CA PRO A 10 7.01 12.49 5.61
C PRO A 10 7.96 13.62 5.19
N ARG A 11 8.51 14.34 6.17
CA ARG A 11 9.60 15.32 5.97
C ARG A 11 11.00 14.69 6.09
N GLY A 12 11.07 13.39 6.35
CA GLY A 12 12.29 12.60 6.51
C GLY A 12 11.97 11.15 6.90
N GLY A 13 13.00 10.29 6.97
CA GLY A 13 12.87 8.87 7.27
C GLY A 13 12.86 7.98 6.02
N MET A 14 12.29 6.78 6.16
CA MET A 14 12.43 5.71 5.15
C MET A 14 11.10 5.17 4.61
N PHE A 15 9.98 5.64 5.17
CA PHE A 15 8.67 5.02 4.98
C PHE A 15 7.57 6.01 4.65
N VAL A 16 6.63 5.55 3.82
CA VAL A 16 5.33 6.18 3.62
C VAL A 16 4.27 5.24 4.17
N TRP A 17 3.35 5.78 4.96
CA TRP A 17 2.21 5.04 5.49
C TRP A 17 1.00 5.29 4.61
N LEU A 18 0.28 4.25 4.21
CA LEU A 18 -0.90 4.32 3.38
C LEU A 18 -2.11 3.78 4.15
N THR A 19 -3.26 4.37 3.88
CA THR A 19 -4.56 3.95 4.38
C THR A 19 -5.50 3.86 3.19
N LEU A 20 -5.91 2.64 2.87
CA LEU A 20 -6.92 2.31 1.88
C LEU A 20 -8.32 2.60 2.48
N PRO A 21 -9.37 2.72 1.65
CA PRO A 21 -10.75 2.74 2.13
C PRO A 21 -11.10 1.57 3.05
N ALA A 22 -12.07 1.78 3.94
CA ALA A 22 -12.57 0.74 4.83
C ALA A 22 -13.13 -0.44 4.02
N GLY A 23 -13.00 -1.66 4.55
CA GLY A 23 -13.43 -2.89 3.88
C GLY A 23 -12.40 -3.49 2.91
N VAL A 24 -11.29 -2.79 2.64
CA VAL A 24 -10.16 -3.35 1.89
C VAL A 24 -9.13 -3.94 2.86
N ASP A 25 -8.73 -5.19 2.67
CA ASP A 25 -7.66 -5.82 3.45
C ASP A 25 -6.31 -5.74 2.72
N ALA A 26 -5.32 -5.06 3.30
CA ALA A 26 -4.00 -4.91 2.71
C ALA A 26 -3.18 -6.21 2.74
N GLY A 27 -3.44 -7.11 3.68
CA GLY A 27 -2.86 -8.45 3.74
C GLY A 27 -3.30 -9.31 2.56
N GLU A 28 -4.58 -9.26 2.18
CA GLU A 28 -5.09 -9.97 0.99
C GLU A 28 -4.54 -9.40 -0.33
N LEU A 29 -4.21 -8.12 -0.36
CA LEU A 29 -3.60 -7.48 -1.53
C LEU A 29 -2.12 -7.79 -1.68
N LEU A 30 -1.41 -8.16 -0.62
CA LEU A 30 0.03 -8.40 -0.66
C LEU A 30 0.43 -9.51 -1.65
N PRO A 31 -0.17 -10.72 -1.63
CA PRO A 31 0.15 -11.76 -2.62
C PRO A 31 -0.06 -11.29 -4.07
N ARG A 32 -1.08 -10.46 -4.30
CA ARG A 32 -1.43 -9.93 -5.62
C ARG A 32 -0.44 -8.85 -6.08
N ALA A 33 0.12 -8.09 -5.14
CA ALA A 33 1.20 -7.16 -5.42
C ALA A 33 2.50 -7.91 -5.74
N ILE A 34 2.82 -8.95 -4.96
CA ILE A 34 4.01 -9.78 -5.16
C ILE A 34 3.98 -10.45 -6.53
N ALA A 35 2.82 -10.97 -6.96
CA ALA A 35 2.63 -11.52 -8.31
C ALA A 35 2.91 -10.51 -9.44
N ARG A 36 2.88 -9.20 -9.13
CA ARG A 36 3.20 -8.10 -10.04
C ARG A 36 4.60 -7.50 -9.77
N ASN A 37 5.46 -8.22 -9.07
CA ASN A 37 6.82 -7.81 -8.68
C ASN A 37 6.89 -6.56 -7.78
N VAL A 38 5.85 -6.33 -6.96
CA VAL A 38 5.83 -5.26 -5.95
C VAL A 38 5.58 -5.85 -4.56
N ALA A 39 6.38 -5.45 -3.57
CA ALA A 39 6.19 -5.87 -2.19
C ALA A 39 5.98 -4.63 -1.29
N PHE A 40 5.16 -4.81 -0.25
CA PHE A 40 4.96 -3.85 0.82
C PHE A 40 4.73 -4.60 2.14
N VAL A 41 4.67 -3.88 3.26
CA VAL A 41 4.36 -4.50 4.56
C VAL A 41 2.93 -4.15 4.97
N PRO A 42 2.02 -5.13 5.14
CA PRO A 42 0.69 -4.88 5.68
C PRO A 42 0.76 -4.21 7.05
N GLY A 43 -0.12 -3.25 7.28
CA GLY A 43 -0.10 -2.38 8.44
C GLY A 43 -0.48 -3.10 9.73
N ALA A 44 -1.27 -4.18 9.64
CA ALA A 44 -1.77 -4.92 10.80
C ALA A 44 -0.66 -5.37 11.76
N ALA A 45 0.53 -5.73 11.25
CA ALA A 45 1.67 -6.12 12.06
C ALA A 45 2.25 -5.00 12.95
N PHE A 46 1.85 -3.74 12.74
CA PHE A 46 2.32 -2.58 13.50
C PHE A 46 1.33 -2.12 14.58
N TYR A 47 0.19 -2.79 14.74
CA TYR A 47 -0.78 -2.50 15.79
C TYR A 47 -0.59 -3.45 16.97
N ALA A 48 -0.39 -2.92 18.18
CA ALA A 48 -0.29 -3.71 19.41
C ALA A 48 -1.66 -4.21 19.93
N GLY A 49 -2.76 -3.70 19.37
CA GLY A 49 -4.14 -4.03 19.73
C GLY A 49 -5.00 -4.21 18.46
N PRO A 50 -6.29 -3.82 18.48
CA PRO A 50 -7.15 -3.89 17.29
C PRO A 50 -6.48 -3.23 16.09
N ALA A 51 -6.33 -4.00 15.01
CA ALA A 51 -5.56 -3.62 13.84
C ALA A 51 -6.46 -3.06 12.74
N ALA A 52 -5.98 -1.99 12.09
CA ALA A 52 -6.60 -1.50 10.86
C ALA A 52 -6.09 -2.32 9.66
N ALA A 53 -6.92 -3.26 9.18
CA ALA A 53 -6.56 -4.16 8.07
C ALA A 53 -6.29 -3.43 6.75
N ASN A 54 -6.87 -2.24 6.58
CA ASN A 54 -6.76 -1.38 5.39
C ASN A 54 -5.51 -0.49 5.36
N THR A 55 -4.49 -0.77 6.18
CA THR A 55 -3.27 0.03 6.24
C THR A 55 -2.06 -0.73 5.73
N LEU A 56 -1.05 -0.01 5.22
CA LEU A 56 0.21 -0.60 4.75
C LEU A 56 1.37 0.40 4.79
N ARG A 57 2.59 -0.13 4.80
CA ARG A 57 3.84 0.64 4.83
C ARG A 57 4.67 0.36 3.57
N LEU A 58 5.07 1.43 2.89
CA LEU A 58 6.03 1.40 1.78
C LEU A 58 7.40 1.87 2.26
N ALA A 59 8.45 1.13 1.89
CA ALA A 59 9.84 1.53 2.08
C ALA A 59 10.41 1.95 0.72
N PHE A 60 11.06 3.11 0.65
CA PHE A 60 11.62 3.63 -0.62
C PHE A 60 13.16 3.64 -0.65
N VAL A 61 13.82 3.40 0.49
CA VAL A 61 15.28 3.61 0.65
C VAL A 61 16.18 2.69 -0.17
N THR A 62 15.71 1.50 -0.56
CA THR A 62 16.50 0.50 -1.29
C THR A 62 16.13 0.40 -2.76
N VAL A 63 15.20 1.23 -3.23
CA VAL A 63 14.58 1.09 -4.56
C VAL A 63 14.99 2.27 -5.45
N PRO A 64 15.56 2.04 -6.65
CA PRO A 64 15.85 3.12 -7.59
C PRO A 64 14.59 3.89 -8.01
N LEU A 65 14.73 5.20 -8.29
CA LEU A 65 13.60 6.07 -8.61
C LEU A 65 12.71 5.54 -9.75
N ALA A 66 13.30 5.06 -10.84
CA ALA A 66 12.54 4.50 -11.97
C ALA A 66 11.69 3.26 -11.56
N ARG A 67 12.16 2.48 -10.60
CA ARG A 67 11.44 1.32 -10.05
C ARG A 67 10.35 1.75 -9.07
N ILE A 68 10.52 2.87 -8.37
CA ILE A 68 9.49 3.47 -7.52
C ILE A 68 8.29 3.89 -8.36
N GLU A 69 8.51 4.60 -9.47
CA GLU A 69 7.42 5.04 -10.35
C GLU A 69 6.62 3.87 -10.91
N GLN A 70 7.31 2.84 -11.41
CA GLN A 70 6.69 1.60 -11.89
C GLN A 70 5.91 0.89 -10.79
N GLY A 71 6.50 0.73 -9.60
CA GLY A 71 5.85 0.07 -8.48
C GLY A 71 4.60 0.81 -8.01
N VAL A 72 4.64 2.15 -7.94
CA VAL A 72 3.50 2.99 -7.57
C VAL A 72 2.39 2.92 -8.62
N ALA A 73 2.72 2.85 -9.92
CA ALA A 73 1.74 2.66 -10.98
C ALA A 73 1.00 1.32 -10.84
N ILE A 74 1.75 0.24 -10.60
CA ILE A 74 1.21 -1.11 -10.37
C ILE A 74 0.30 -1.14 -9.13
N LEU A 75 0.73 -0.52 -8.02
CA LEU A 75 -0.09 -0.41 -6.81
C LEU A 75 -1.37 0.39 -7.07
N GLY A 76 -1.28 1.49 -7.83
CA GLY A 76 -2.43 2.29 -8.20
C GLY A 76 -3.49 1.49 -8.97
N GLN A 77 -3.06 0.66 -9.92
CA GLN A 77 -3.95 -0.24 -10.66
C GLN A 77 -4.56 -1.32 -9.75
N LEU A 78 -3.73 -2.00 -8.94
CA LEU A 78 -4.20 -3.03 -8.00
C LEU A 78 -5.24 -2.47 -7.02
N PHE A 79 -5.01 -1.27 -6.48
CA PHE A 79 -5.94 -0.64 -5.55
C PHE A 79 -7.24 -0.22 -6.25
N ALA A 80 -7.17 0.31 -7.47
CA ALA A 80 -8.37 0.62 -8.25
C ALA A 80 -9.22 -0.64 -8.50
N GLU A 81 -8.60 -1.74 -8.90
CA GLU A 81 -9.26 -3.03 -9.08
C GLU A 81 -9.90 -3.54 -7.78
N ALA A 82 -9.23 -3.35 -6.64
CA ALA A 82 -9.73 -3.77 -5.34
C ALA A 82 -10.96 -2.96 -4.92
N LEU A 83 -10.92 -1.65 -5.12
CA LEU A 83 -12.00 -0.74 -4.79
C LEU A 83 -13.23 -0.95 -5.68
N ALA A 84 -13.03 -1.23 -6.96
CA ALA A 84 -14.14 -1.53 -7.87
C ALA A 84 -14.87 -2.84 -7.53
N ARG A 85 -14.24 -3.77 -6.79
CA ARG A 85 -14.87 -5.01 -6.32
C ARG A 85 -15.55 -4.89 -4.95
N ALA A 86 -15.21 -3.84 -4.20
CA ALA A 86 -15.74 -3.59 -2.86
C ALA A 86 -16.97 -2.66 -2.88
N ALA A 87 -17.24 -2.00 -4.02
CA ALA A 87 -18.45 -1.23 -4.31
C ALA A 87 -19.56 -2.14 -4.87
#